data_AF-A0A849I5V0-F1
#
_entry.id   AF-A0A849I5V0-F1
#
_cell.length_a   1.000
_cell.length_b   1.000
_cell.length_c   1.000
_cell.angle_alpha   90.00
_cell.angle_beta   90.00
_cell.angle_gamma   90.00
#
_symmetry.space_group_name_H-M   'P 1'
#
loop_
_entity.id
_entity.type
_entity.pdbx_description
1 polymer ?
#
loop_
_entity_poly.entity_id
_entity_poly.type
_entity_poly.pdbx_seq_one_letter_code
_entity_poly.pdbx_strand_id
1 'polypeptide(L)'
;MSREITFRIDSWTPETIPMERLGEYLVELGRLYGESASVHFKRLKKGSTVIVSAVAEPAVPKVERRLAQARQIQAPADVVRIYRRIDQMLAEDNAVGVVRFGRGNVVPFPGREREMPVDYGVVREEGFIEGELVRLGGIDKSVHLQLQDGDTLYTNVVTNRETARELGKLIFGPIIRLWGTGAWRRSAEGGWALDSFKVGRFEVLSEQDLTEVIADLQAVPGNSWHLEQDPIDALLRMRAGEPPAARKRSQ
;
A
#
# COMPACT_ATOMS: atom_id res chain seq x y z
N MET A 1 23.63 -42.15 1.02
CA MET A 1 24.28 -41.21 1.96
C MET A 1 23.27 -40.11 2.31
N SER A 2 23.43 -39.39 3.42
CA SER A 2 22.49 -38.30 3.80
C SER A 2 23.19 -36.95 3.65
N ARG A 3 22.48 -35.92 3.16
CA ARG A 3 23.03 -34.57 3.01
C ARG A 3 22.63 -33.68 4.19
N GLU A 4 23.53 -32.83 4.67
CA GLU A 4 23.25 -31.93 5.79
C GLU A 4 22.70 -30.58 5.31
N ILE A 5 21.65 -30.11 5.97
CA ILE A 5 21.16 -28.74 5.91
C ILE A 5 21.39 -28.08 7.27
N THR A 6 21.77 -26.81 7.25
CA THR A 6 22.07 -26.07 8.49
C THR A 6 21.24 -24.80 8.56
N PHE A 7 20.62 -24.54 9.70
CA PHE A 7 19.98 -23.27 10.02
C PHE A 7 20.71 -22.64 11.21
N ARG A 8 21.31 -21.47 10.99
CA ARG A 8 22.04 -20.73 12.03
C ARG A 8 21.18 -19.58 12.54
N ILE A 9 21.01 -19.52 13.86
CA ILE A 9 20.44 -18.41 14.63
C ILE A 9 21.58 -17.78 15.43
N ASP A 10 21.76 -16.47 15.37
CA ASP A 10 22.93 -15.80 15.95
C ASP A 10 22.76 -15.37 17.42
N SER A 11 21.57 -14.99 17.86
CA SER A 11 21.33 -14.48 19.23
C SER A 11 21.31 -15.55 20.31
N TRP A 12 21.29 -16.83 19.95
CA TRP A 12 21.21 -17.94 20.91
C TRP A 12 22.39 -18.89 20.77
N THR A 13 22.68 -19.61 21.86
CA THR A 13 23.56 -20.78 21.87
C THR A 13 22.77 -22.03 22.26
N PRO A 14 23.28 -23.25 21.98
CA PRO A 14 22.62 -24.49 22.41
C PRO A 14 22.39 -24.57 23.93
N GLU A 15 23.16 -23.85 24.73
CA GLU A 15 23.06 -23.81 26.19
C GLU A 15 22.05 -22.74 26.68
N THR A 16 21.68 -21.77 25.83
CA THR A 16 20.84 -20.63 26.22
C THR A 16 19.47 -20.61 25.55
N ILE A 17 19.25 -21.32 24.45
CA ILE A 17 17.94 -21.36 23.79
C ILE A 17 16.91 -22.13 24.66
N PRO A 18 15.73 -21.55 24.93
CA PRO A 18 14.65 -22.28 25.59
C PRO A 18 14.22 -23.51 24.77
N MET A 19 13.98 -24.64 25.43
CA MET A 19 13.58 -25.89 24.75
C MET A 19 12.30 -25.75 23.93
N GLU A 20 11.32 -25.02 24.45
CA GLU A 20 10.07 -24.74 23.75
C GLU A 20 10.31 -23.96 22.45
N ARG A 21 11.11 -22.89 22.53
CA ARG A 21 11.45 -22.07 21.36
C ARG A 21 12.25 -22.85 20.33
N LEU A 22 13.19 -23.69 20.76
CA LEU A 22 13.88 -24.62 19.86
C LEU A 22 12.90 -25.57 19.15
N GLY A 23 11.92 -26.10 19.88
CA GLY A 23 10.85 -26.94 19.33
C GLY A 23 10.05 -26.23 18.23
N GLU A 24 9.64 -24.99 18.47
CA GLU A 24 8.93 -24.17 17.48
C GLU A 24 9.75 -23.99 16.19
N TYR A 25 11.05 -23.69 16.31
CA TYR A 25 11.93 -23.60 15.15
C TYR A 25 12.01 -24.92 14.39
N LEU A 26 12.12 -26.05 15.08
CA LEU A 26 12.18 -27.37 14.43
C LEU A 26 10.91 -27.68 13.62
N VAL A 27 9.74 -27.30 14.15
CA VAL A 27 8.46 -27.47 13.46
C VAL A 27 8.41 -26.64 12.18
N GLU A 28 8.74 -25.35 12.26
CA GLU A 28 8.69 -24.47 11.09
C GLU A 28 9.75 -24.82 10.04
N LEU A 29 10.96 -25.24 10.47
CA LEU A 29 11.98 -25.74 9.55
C LEU A 29 11.52 -27.01 8.83
N GLY A 30 10.87 -27.94 9.55
CA GLY A 30 10.28 -29.14 8.94
C GLY A 30 9.26 -28.81 7.85
N ARG A 31 8.41 -27.80 8.10
CA ARG A 31 7.43 -27.28 7.12
C ARG A 31 8.11 -26.60 5.93
N LEU A 32 9.17 -25.84 6.18
CA LEU A 32 9.95 -25.16 5.14
C LEU A 32 10.60 -26.18 4.20
N TYR A 33 11.18 -27.25 4.74
CA TYR A 33 11.80 -28.30 3.94
C TYR A 33 10.79 -29.22 3.25
N GLY A 34 9.58 -29.35 3.80
CA GLY A 34 8.42 -30.00 3.17
C GLY A 34 8.41 -31.54 3.18
N GLU A 35 9.58 -32.18 3.24
CA GLU A 35 9.73 -33.64 3.24
C GLU A 35 9.87 -34.20 4.67
N SER A 36 8.79 -34.14 5.45
CA SER A 36 8.79 -34.48 6.89
C SER A 36 9.26 -35.90 7.22
N ALA A 37 9.03 -36.87 6.33
CA ALA A 37 9.47 -38.26 6.50
C ALA A 37 10.96 -38.48 6.17
N SER A 38 11.60 -37.54 5.46
CA SER A 38 12.96 -37.70 4.93
C SER A 38 13.95 -36.64 5.44
N VAL A 39 13.49 -35.70 6.28
CA VAL A 39 14.32 -34.69 6.93
C VAL A 39 14.26 -34.89 8.44
N HIS A 40 15.40 -35.17 9.04
CA HIS A 40 15.51 -35.47 10.46
C HIS A 40 16.44 -34.50 11.16
N PHE A 41 16.10 -34.12 12.39
CA PHE A 41 17.04 -33.42 13.25
C PHE A 41 18.26 -34.31 13.50
N LYS A 42 19.46 -33.76 13.30
CA LYS A 42 20.72 -34.49 13.51
C LYS A 42 21.41 -34.08 14.79
N ARG A 43 21.62 -32.77 14.98
CA ARG A 43 22.38 -32.19 16.12
C ARG A 43 22.32 -30.67 16.14
N LEU A 44 22.77 -30.08 17.26
CA LEU A 44 23.16 -28.68 17.36
C LEU A 44 24.69 -28.53 17.27
N LYS A 45 25.21 -27.45 16.67
CA LYS A 45 26.64 -27.08 16.77
C LYS A 45 26.88 -25.98 17.80
N LYS A 46 28.07 -25.96 18.39
CA LYS A 46 28.53 -24.93 19.35
C LYS A 46 28.99 -23.66 18.63
N GLY A 47 28.89 -22.49 19.29
CA GLY A 47 29.30 -21.18 18.77
C GLY A 47 28.14 -20.26 18.34
N SER A 48 26.99 -20.84 17.97
CA SER A 48 25.66 -20.23 17.84
C SER A 48 24.64 -21.36 17.76
N THR A 49 23.33 -21.12 17.89
CA THR A 49 22.33 -22.17 17.71
C THR A 49 22.26 -22.53 16.22
N VAL A 50 23.03 -23.54 15.83
CA VAL A 50 23.02 -24.09 14.48
C VAL A 50 22.30 -25.42 14.50
N ILE A 51 21.07 -25.43 14.00
CA ILE A 51 20.26 -26.63 13.82
C ILE A 51 20.75 -27.35 12.57
N VAL A 52 21.30 -28.55 12.75
CA VAL A 52 21.73 -29.42 11.65
C VAL A 52 20.64 -30.47 11.43
N SER A 53 20.11 -30.53 10.21
CA SER A 53 19.18 -31.60 9.81
C SER A 53 19.81 -32.47 8.74
N ALA A 54 19.51 -33.77 8.76
CA ALA A 54 19.91 -34.74 7.77
C ALA A 54 18.77 -34.98 6.78
N VAL A 55 19.07 -34.89 5.49
CA VAL A 55 18.13 -35.13 4.39
C VAL A 55 18.50 -36.45 3.71
N ALA A 56 17.54 -37.36 3.56
CA ALA A 56 17.72 -38.59 2.80
C ALA A 56 17.97 -38.29 1.31
N GLU A 57 18.86 -39.04 0.66
CA GLU A 57 19.27 -38.82 -0.74
C GLU A 57 18.10 -38.61 -1.73
N PRO A 58 17.01 -39.40 -1.70
CA PRO A 58 15.89 -39.24 -2.63
C PRO A 58 15.13 -37.91 -2.46
N ALA A 59 15.20 -37.30 -1.28
CA ALA A 59 14.50 -36.05 -0.95
C ALA A 59 15.35 -34.80 -1.23
N VAL A 60 16.67 -34.94 -1.40
CA VAL A 60 17.60 -33.82 -1.66
C VAL A 60 17.12 -32.87 -2.77
N PRO A 61 16.80 -33.34 -4.01
CA PRO A 61 16.42 -32.43 -5.08
C PRO A 61 15.10 -31.68 -4.80
N LYS A 62 14.19 -32.30 -4.05
CA LYS A 62 12.91 -31.67 -3.68
C LYS A 62 13.11 -30.56 -2.65
N VAL A 63 13.96 -30.80 -1.64
CA VAL A 63 14.32 -29.80 -0.64
C VAL A 63 15.09 -28.65 -1.27
N GLU A 64 16.04 -28.92 -2.19
CA GLU A 64 16.76 -27.87 -2.92
C GLU A 64 15.80 -26.98 -3.72
N ARG A 65 14.88 -27.58 -4.49
CA ARG A 65 13.89 -26.83 -5.28
C ARG A 65 13.00 -25.96 -4.40
N ARG A 66 12.54 -26.48 -3.26
CA ARG A 66 11.66 -25.75 -2.34
C ARG A 66 12.37 -24.57 -1.67
N LEU A 67 13.64 -24.73 -1.29
CA LEU A 67 14.46 -23.64 -0.77
C LEU A 67 14.79 -22.58 -1.82
N ALA A 68 15.00 -23.00 -3.07
CA ALA A 68 15.18 -22.07 -4.19
C ALA A 68 13.92 -21.22 -4.43
N GLN A 69 12.73 -21.83 -4.34
CA GLN A 69 11.45 -21.12 -4.44
C GLN A 69 11.28 -20.08 -3.33
N ALA A 70 11.72 -20.36 -2.10
CA ALA A 70 11.63 -19.41 -0.98
C ALA A 70 12.36 -18.07 -1.24
N ARG A 71 13.27 -18.02 -2.21
CA ARG A 71 14.01 -16.80 -2.61
C ARG A 71 13.35 -16.02 -3.75
N GLN A 72 12.35 -16.60 -4.42
CA GLN A 72 11.71 -16.00 -5.60
C GLN A 72 10.53 -15.12 -5.18
N ILE A 73 10.29 -14.05 -5.94
CA ILE A 73 9.15 -13.13 -5.73
C ILE A 73 7.81 -13.88 -5.91
N GLN A 74 7.77 -14.89 -6.78
CA GLN A 74 6.59 -15.71 -7.08
C GLN A 74 6.63 -17.07 -6.36
N ALA A 75 7.09 -17.10 -5.11
CA ALA A 75 7.06 -18.32 -4.31
C ALA A 75 5.61 -18.78 -4.03
N PRO A 76 5.35 -20.10 -3.91
CA PRO A 76 4.06 -20.61 -3.48
C PRO A 76 3.60 -20.01 -2.14
N ALA A 77 2.29 -19.78 -1.99
CA ALA A 77 1.73 -19.09 -0.82
C ALA A 77 2.05 -19.78 0.52
N ASP A 78 2.16 -21.11 0.53
CA ASP A 78 2.57 -21.88 1.72
C ASP A 78 4.02 -21.56 2.12
N VAL A 79 4.94 -21.52 1.15
CA VAL A 79 6.36 -21.22 1.36
C VAL A 79 6.54 -19.78 1.86
N VAL A 80 5.82 -18.81 1.27
CA VAL A 80 5.84 -17.41 1.71
C VAL A 80 5.38 -17.28 3.17
N ARG A 81 4.29 -17.98 3.54
CA ARG A 81 3.76 -17.94 4.91
C ARG A 81 4.76 -18.50 5.92
N ILE A 82 5.37 -19.64 5.62
CA ILE A 82 6.36 -20.29 6.49
C ILE A 82 7.62 -19.41 6.61
N TYR A 83 8.09 -18.87 5.48
CA TYR A 83 9.24 -17.96 5.48
C TYR A 83 9.00 -16.75 6.40
N ARG A 84 7.87 -16.05 6.23
CA ARG A 84 7.49 -14.91 7.07
C ARG A 84 7.36 -15.27 8.54
N ARG A 85 6.83 -16.47 8.85
CA ARG A 85 6.72 -16.95 10.23
C ARG A 85 8.08 -17.15 10.88
N ILE A 86 9.01 -17.84 10.22
CA ILE A 86 10.39 -18.03 10.72
C ILE A 86 11.08 -16.68 10.88
N ASP A 87 10.95 -15.80 9.90
CA ASP A 87 11.55 -14.46 9.94
C ASP A 87 10.97 -13.61 11.09
N GLN A 88 9.68 -13.75 11.39
CA GLN A 88 9.05 -13.08 12.54
C GLN A 88 9.50 -13.65 13.88
N MET A 89 9.64 -14.98 14.00
CA MET A 89 10.20 -15.59 15.21
C MET A 89 11.63 -15.10 15.48
N LEU A 90 12.44 -14.98 14.42
CA LEU A 90 13.78 -14.40 14.53
C LEU A 90 13.72 -12.93 14.97
N ALA A 91 12.81 -12.13 14.44
CA ALA A 91 12.64 -10.74 14.87
C ALA A 91 12.21 -10.62 16.35
N GLU A 92 11.27 -11.45 16.81
CA GLU A 92 10.84 -11.53 18.21
C GLU A 92 12.00 -11.92 19.15
N ASP A 93 12.86 -12.82 18.67
CA ASP A 93 14.05 -13.27 19.40
C ASP A 93 15.24 -12.30 19.27
N ASN A 94 15.02 -11.14 18.63
CA ASN A 94 16.05 -10.17 18.27
C ASN A 94 17.25 -10.88 17.60
N ALA A 95 17.02 -11.70 16.58
CA ALA A 95 17.99 -12.57 15.92
C ALA A 95 17.93 -12.45 14.40
N VAL A 96 18.98 -12.95 13.73
CA VAL A 96 18.97 -13.20 12.28
C VAL A 96 19.23 -14.67 11.99
N GLY A 97 18.70 -15.13 10.86
CA GLY A 97 18.73 -16.54 10.47
C GLY A 97 19.37 -16.76 9.11
N VAL A 98 20.06 -17.88 8.93
CA VAL A 98 20.50 -18.32 7.59
C VAL A 98 20.35 -19.82 7.46
N VAL A 99 19.57 -20.26 6.46
CA VAL A 99 19.54 -21.65 6.01
C VAL A 99 20.61 -21.83 4.93
N ARG A 100 21.45 -22.87 5.07
CA ARG A 100 22.43 -23.29 4.07
C ARG A 100 22.25 -24.76 3.72
N PHE A 101 22.12 -25.04 2.42
CA PHE A 101 22.03 -26.38 1.87
C PHE A 101 22.89 -26.53 0.61
N GLY A 102 23.77 -27.53 0.60
CA GLY A 102 24.70 -27.73 -0.51
C GLY A 102 25.66 -26.54 -0.73
N ARG A 103 26.10 -26.31 -1.97
CA ARG A 103 27.08 -25.27 -2.33
C ARG A 103 26.47 -23.93 -2.77
N GLY A 104 25.16 -23.86 -2.99
CA GLY A 104 24.52 -22.66 -3.58
C GLY A 104 23.18 -22.24 -2.99
N ASN A 105 22.53 -23.08 -2.17
CA ASN A 105 21.25 -22.72 -1.57
C ASN A 105 21.50 -22.05 -0.21
N VAL A 106 21.53 -20.72 -0.24
CA VAL A 106 21.58 -19.87 0.95
C VAL A 106 20.28 -19.06 1.00
N VAL A 107 19.48 -19.27 2.03
CA VAL A 107 18.24 -18.52 2.28
C VAL A 107 18.46 -17.66 3.52
N PRO A 108 18.69 -16.34 3.36
CA PRO A 108 18.80 -15.43 4.50
C PRO A 108 17.42 -15.14 5.08
N PHE A 109 17.36 -14.95 6.40
CA PHE A 109 16.20 -14.49 7.14
C PHE A 109 16.64 -13.24 7.92
N PRO A 110 16.27 -12.04 7.44
CA PRO A 110 16.75 -10.79 8.01
C PRO A 110 16.31 -10.57 9.47
N GLY A 111 15.20 -11.15 9.93
CA GLY A 111 14.80 -11.13 11.34
C GLY A 111 14.80 -9.71 11.93
N ARG A 112 15.68 -9.45 12.91
CA ARG A 112 15.85 -8.11 13.52
C ARG A 112 16.36 -7.03 12.56
N GLU A 113 17.08 -7.43 11.51
CA GLU A 113 17.60 -6.53 10.46
C GLU A 113 16.59 -6.38 9.32
N ARG A 114 15.37 -6.92 9.46
CA ARG A 114 14.31 -6.68 8.48
C ARG A 114 14.13 -5.17 8.36
N GLU A 115 14.37 -4.66 7.14
CA GLU A 115 14.03 -3.29 6.79
C GLU A 115 12.54 -3.12 7.06
N MET A 116 12.21 -2.46 8.17
CA MET A 116 10.85 -2.00 8.40
C MET A 116 10.59 -0.98 7.30
N PRO A 117 9.51 -1.13 6.51
CA PRO A 117 9.13 -0.07 5.60
C PRO A 117 9.05 1.21 6.44
N VAL A 118 9.76 2.25 6.00
CA VAL A 118 9.73 3.56 6.65
C VAL A 118 8.30 4.04 6.56
N ASP A 119 7.51 3.83 7.62
CA ASP A 119 6.17 4.36 7.72
C ASP A 119 6.34 5.83 8.05
N TYR A 120 6.37 6.66 7.01
CA TYR A 120 6.18 8.10 7.19
C TYR A 120 4.78 8.24 7.80
N GLY A 121 4.76 8.63 9.07
CA GLY A 121 3.51 8.76 9.83
C GLY A 121 2.45 9.51 9.04
N VAL A 122 1.19 9.12 9.23
CA VAL A 122 0.05 9.67 8.50
C VAL A 122 0.00 11.19 8.65
N VAL A 123 0.10 11.89 7.52
CA VAL A 123 -0.06 13.34 7.47
C VAL A 123 -1.56 13.64 7.38
N ARG A 124 -2.08 14.45 8.31
CA ARG A 124 -3.49 14.86 8.32
C ARG A 124 -3.60 16.26 7.73
N GLU A 125 -4.26 16.37 6.59
CA GLU A 125 -4.47 17.64 5.91
C GLU A 125 -5.93 17.80 5.48
N GLU A 126 -6.39 19.05 5.43
CA GLU A 126 -7.66 19.37 4.78
C GLU A 126 -7.53 19.19 3.27
N GLY A 127 -8.54 18.59 2.67
CA GLY A 127 -8.58 18.36 1.24
C GLY A 127 -9.98 18.01 0.77
N PHE A 128 -10.05 17.58 -0.48
CA PHE A 128 -11.27 17.07 -1.07
C PHE A 128 -10.99 15.81 -1.88
N ILE A 129 -12.03 15.00 -2.03
CA ILE A 129 -12.07 13.86 -2.96
C ILE A 129 -13.34 13.99 -3.80
N GLU A 130 -13.27 13.53 -5.04
CA GLU A 130 -14.37 13.57 -6.00
C GLU A 130 -14.71 12.17 -6.47
N GLY A 131 -15.95 11.99 -6.93
CA GLY A 131 -16.39 10.76 -7.57
C GLY A 131 -17.87 10.49 -7.39
N GLU A 132 -18.29 9.34 -7.87
CA GLU A 132 -19.65 8.82 -7.74
C GLU A 132 -19.78 8.03 -6.43
N LEU A 133 -20.86 8.28 -5.69
CA LEU A 133 -21.15 7.56 -4.45
C LEU A 133 -21.75 6.18 -4.78
N VAL A 134 -20.94 5.12 -4.66
CA VAL A 134 -21.36 3.74 -5.00
C VAL A 134 -21.86 2.94 -3.80
N ARG A 135 -21.47 3.33 -2.58
CA ARG A 135 -21.92 2.65 -1.36
C ARG A 135 -22.00 3.61 -0.19
N LEU A 136 -23.04 3.44 0.62
CA LEU A 136 -23.20 4.10 1.90
C LEU A 136 -23.75 3.10 2.91
N GLY A 137 -23.09 2.94 4.05
CA GLY A 137 -23.53 2.02 5.08
C GLY A 137 -22.70 2.10 6.35
N GLY A 138 -23.35 1.93 7.50
CA GLY A 138 -22.68 1.91 8.80
C GLY A 138 -23.66 1.44 9.87
N ILE A 139 -23.17 0.61 10.79
CA ILE A 139 -23.96 0.09 11.91
C ILE A 139 -23.88 1.06 13.10
N ASP A 140 -22.72 1.71 13.29
CA ASP A 140 -22.45 2.57 14.43
C ASP A 140 -22.77 4.07 14.17
N LYS A 141 -22.11 4.98 14.90
CA LYS A 141 -22.30 6.43 14.76
C LYS A 141 -21.53 7.01 13.56
N SER A 142 -20.59 6.24 13.00
CA SER A 142 -19.80 6.57 11.83
C SER A 142 -20.39 5.86 10.63
N VAL A 143 -20.71 6.61 9.58
CA VAL A 143 -21.22 6.02 8.34
C VAL A 143 -20.06 5.89 7.37
N HIS A 144 -19.77 4.67 6.93
CA HIS A 144 -18.78 4.42 5.91
C HIS A 144 -19.39 4.63 4.53
N LEU A 145 -18.59 5.22 3.65
CA LEU A 145 -18.99 5.45 2.26
C LEU A 145 -17.87 5.05 1.32
N GLN A 146 -18.26 4.62 0.12
CA GLN A 146 -17.35 4.31 -0.97
C GLN A 146 -17.61 5.25 -2.13
N LEU A 147 -16.54 5.87 -2.62
CA LEU A 147 -16.56 6.84 -3.70
C LEU A 147 -15.71 6.31 -4.86
N GLN A 148 -16.26 6.30 -6.06
CA GLN A 148 -15.57 5.83 -7.27
C GLN A 148 -15.21 7.03 -8.16
N ASP A 149 -13.94 7.16 -8.50
CA ASP A 149 -13.39 8.17 -9.38
C ASP A 149 -12.62 7.48 -10.53
N GLY A 150 -13.31 7.26 -11.65
CA GLY A 150 -12.80 6.44 -12.75
C GLY A 150 -12.42 5.04 -12.29
N ASP A 151 -11.12 4.72 -12.37
CA ASP A 151 -10.54 3.44 -11.94
C ASP A 151 -10.20 3.39 -10.42
N THR A 152 -10.28 4.53 -9.72
CA THR A 152 -9.93 4.64 -8.30
C THR A 152 -11.17 4.45 -7.42
N LEU A 153 -11.11 3.53 -6.46
CA LEU A 153 -12.17 3.32 -5.46
C LEU A 153 -11.69 3.72 -4.06
N TYR A 154 -12.27 4.77 -3.50
CA TYR A 154 -12.03 5.20 -2.12
C TYR A 154 -12.94 4.43 -1.18
N THR A 155 -12.38 3.64 -0.25
CA THR A 155 -13.18 2.78 0.66
C THR A 155 -13.17 3.19 2.12
N ASN A 156 -12.14 3.91 2.58
CA ASN A 156 -11.96 4.31 3.99
C ASN A 156 -12.46 5.74 4.24
N VAL A 157 -13.65 6.05 3.72
CA VAL A 157 -14.25 7.37 3.90
C VAL A 157 -15.38 7.28 4.92
N VAL A 158 -15.39 8.22 5.87
CA VAL A 158 -16.35 8.25 6.97
C VAL A 158 -17.04 9.59 7.10
N THR A 159 -18.31 9.56 7.46
CA THR A 159 -19.11 10.75 7.74
C THR A 159 -20.06 10.53 8.91
N ASN A 160 -20.79 11.58 9.31
CA ASN A 160 -21.80 11.50 10.36
C ASN A 160 -23.18 11.10 9.77
N ARG A 161 -24.14 10.73 10.63
CA ARG A 161 -25.47 10.27 10.17
C ARG A 161 -26.30 11.34 9.47
N GLU A 162 -26.08 12.61 9.78
CA GLU A 162 -26.82 13.73 9.18
C GLU A 162 -26.39 13.93 7.72
N THR A 163 -25.08 14.10 7.48
CA THR A 163 -24.49 14.17 6.15
C THR A 163 -24.79 12.90 5.34
N ALA A 164 -24.74 11.73 5.98
CA ALA A 164 -25.06 10.47 5.32
C ALA A 164 -26.52 10.38 4.79
N ARG A 165 -27.50 10.99 5.48
CA ARG A 165 -28.90 11.00 5.00
C ARG A 165 -29.05 11.82 3.72
N GLU A 166 -28.34 12.92 3.63
CA GLU A 166 -28.34 13.76 2.42
C GLU A 166 -27.57 13.10 1.28
N LEU A 167 -26.37 12.55 1.57
CA LEU A 167 -25.60 11.76 0.61
C LEU A 167 -26.34 10.51 0.13
N GLY A 168 -27.17 9.89 0.97
CA GLY A 168 -27.97 8.72 0.62
C GLY A 168 -28.92 8.95 -0.56
N LYS A 169 -29.34 10.20 -0.79
CA LYS A 169 -30.19 10.58 -1.94
C LYS A 169 -29.41 10.63 -3.26
N LEU A 170 -28.08 10.63 -3.19
CA LEU A 170 -27.14 10.83 -4.31
C LEU A 170 -26.36 9.55 -4.62
N ILE A 171 -26.72 8.40 -4.03
CA ILE A 171 -26.10 7.11 -4.35
C ILE A 171 -26.42 6.75 -5.80
N PHE A 172 -25.40 6.33 -6.56
CA PHE A 172 -25.47 6.12 -8.00
C PHE A 172 -25.97 7.34 -8.79
N GLY A 173 -25.69 8.53 -8.27
CA GLY A 173 -26.13 9.81 -8.80
C GLY A 173 -24.98 10.62 -9.43
N PRO A 174 -25.07 11.96 -9.43
CA PRO A 174 -24.07 12.81 -10.04
C PRO A 174 -22.72 12.73 -9.30
N ILE A 175 -21.66 13.21 -9.95
CA ILE A 175 -20.34 13.35 -9.32
C ILE A 175 -20.44 14.33 -8.14
N ILE A 176 -19.96 13.91 -6.98
CA ILE A 176 -19.94 14.73 -5.77
C ILE A 176 -18.51 15.03 -5.35
N ARG A 177 -18.26 16.24 -4.85
CA ARG A 177 -17.02 16.60 -4.16
C ARG A 177 -17.24 16.56 -2.65
N LEU A 178 -16.46 15.72 -1.97
CA LEU A 178 -16.46 15.59 -0.52
C LEU A 178 -15.27 16.35 0.06
N TRP A 179 -15.53 17.32 0.93
CA TRP A 179 -14.53 18.10 1.63
C TRP A 179 -14.35 17.58 3.06
N GLY A 180 -13.11 17.53 3.53
CA GLY A 180 -12.82 16.96 4.83
C GLY A 180 -11.35 16.88 5.17
N THR A 181 -11.04 16.11 6.20
CA THR A 181 -9.66 15.84 6.63
C THR A 181 -9.23 14.48 6.10
N GLY A 182 -8.23 14.48 5.23
CA GLY A 182 -7.57 13.28 4.71
C GLY A 182 -6.37 12.89 5.55
N ALA A 183 -6.24 11.61 5.81
CA ALA A 183 -5.08 10.96 6.38
C ALA A 183 -4.27 10.36 5.24
N TRP A 184 -3.14 10.98 4.92
CA TRP A 184 -2.29 10.63 3.78
C TRP A 184 -1.05 9.90 4.25
N ARG A 185 -0.76 8.75 3.64
CA ARG A 185 0.50 8.03 3.83
C ARG A 185 1.39 8.26 2.62
N ARG A 186 2.64 8.66 2.88
CA ARG A 186 3.66 8.73 1.84
C ARG A 186 4.29 7.35 1.67
N SER A 187 4.19 6.78 0.48
CA SER A 187 4.86 5.53 0.13
C SER A 187 6.37 5.72 0.07
N ALA A 188 7.13 4.63 0.24
CA ALA A 188 8.59 4.63 0.10
C ALA A 188 9.07 5.09 -1.29
N GLU A 189 8.22 4.97 -2.31
CA GLU A 189 8.46 5.40 -3.69
C GLU A 189 8.09 6.89 -3.93
N GLY A 190 7.61 7.59 -2.89
CA GLY A 190 7.32 9.02 -2.91
C GLY A 190 5.89 9.40 -3.28
N GLY A 191 5.06 8.44 -3.70
CA GLY A 191 3.63 8.65 -3.99
C GLY A 191 2.79 8.80 -2.72
N TRP A 192 1.70 9.57 -2.80
CA TRP A 192 0.73 9.75 -1.71
C TRP A 192 -0.45 8.79 -1.88
N ALA A 193 -0.81 8.09 -0.81
CA ALA A 193 -2.00 7.25 -0.74
C ALA A 193 -2.92 7.73 0.37
N LEU A 194 -4.21 7.83 0.07
CA LEU A 194 -5.23 8.17 1.06
C LEU A 194 -5.50 6.93 1.94
N ASP A 195 -5.17 7.02 3.22
CA ASP A 195 -5.39 5.95 4.19
C ASP A 195 -6.81 6.01 4.77
N SER A 196 -7.28 7.21 5.13
CA SER A 196 -8.67 7.45 5.51
C SER A 196 -9.09 8.90 5.26
N PHE A 197 -10.40 9.15 5.15
CA PHE A 197 -10.94 10.49 4.93
C PHE A 197 -12.18 10.73 5.77
N LYS A 198 -12.20 11.83 6.53
CA LYS A 198 -13.36 12.23 7.32
C LYS A 198 -14.06 13.42 6.67
N VAL A 199 -15.27 13.18 6.16
CA VAL A 199 -16.08 14.18 5.46
C VAL A 199 -16.68 15.17 6.45
N GLY A 200 -16.49 16.46 6.18
CA GLY A 200 -17.13 17.56 6.88
C GLY A 200 -18.29 18.17 6.09
N ARG A 201 -18.14 18.35 4.78
CA ARG A 201 -19.18 18.90 3.89
C ARG A 201 -19.09 18.27 2.51
N PHE A 202 -20.13 18.40 1.70
CA PHE A 202 -20.14 17.96 0.31
C PHE A 202 -20.79 19.01 -0.59
N GLU A 203 -20.46 18.95 -1.88
CA GLU A 203 -21.11 19.69 -2.94
C GLU A 203 -21.36 18.75 -4.13
N VAL A 204 -22.50 18.92 -4.79
CA VAL A 204 -22.79 18.22 -6.04
C VAL A 204 -22.13 19.01 -7.16
N LEU A 205 -21.30 18.34 -7.96
CA LEU A 205 -20.68 18.98 -9.11
C LEU A 205 -21.70 19.05 -10.25
N SER A 206 -21.74 20.19 -10.94
CA SER A 206 -22.58 20.33 -12.12
C SER A 206 -21.99 19.53 -13.27
N GLU A 207 -22.83 18.75 -13.95
CA GLU A 207 -22.48 18.08 -15.21
C GLU A 207 -22.58 19.05 -16.41
N GLN A 208 -22.33 20.35 -16.17
CA GLN A 208 -22.39 21.34 -17.25
C GLN A 208 -21.25 21.08 -18.23
N ASP A 209 -21.60 20.99 -19.51
CA ASP A 209 -20.60 20.88 -20.57
C ASP A 209 -19.73 22.14 -20.58
N LEU A 210 -18.43 21.97 -20.79
CA LEU A 210 -17.47 23.09 -20.84
C LEU A 210 -17.93 24.19 -21.82
N THR A 211 -18.55 23.79 -22.92
CA THR A 211 -19.11 24.70 -23.93
C THR A 211 -20.24 25.57 -23.36
N GLU A 212 -21.11 25.00 -22.52
CA GLU A 212 -22.21 25.71 -21.86
C GLU A 212 -21.67 26.69 -20.82
N VAL A 213 -20.68 26.28 -20.02
CA VAL A 213 -20.02 27.15 -19.05
C VAL A 213 -19.34 28.35 -19.73
N ILE A 214 -18.69 28.11 -20.87
CA ILE A 214 -18.07 29.19 -21.67
C ILE A 214 -19.15 30.14 -22.21
N ALA A 215 -20.26 29.60 -22.72
CA ALA A 215 -21.38 30.42 -23.21
C ALA A 215 -21.99 31.28 -22.10
N ASP A 216 -22.20 30.70 -20.91
CA ASP A 216 -22.70 31.40 -19.74
C ASP A 216 -21.76 32.53 -19.29
N LEU A 217 -20.45 32.25 -19.25
CA LEU A 217 -19.44 33.27 -18.94
C LEU A 217 -19.45 34.41 -19.98
N GLN A 218 -19.61 34.10 -21.27
CA GLN A 218 -19.70 35.11 -22.33
C GLN A 218 -20.97 35.96 -22.22
N ALA A 219 -22.07 35.39 -21.72
CA ALA A 219 -23.36 36.05 -21.59
C ALA A 219 -23.46 36.99 -20.37
N VAL A 220 -22.44 37.02 -19.48
CA VAL A 220 -22.43 37.91 -18.31
C VAL A 220 -22.52 39.38 -18.73
N PRO A 221 -23.53 40.15 -18.26
CA PRO A 221 -23.69 41.56 -18.62
C PRO A 221 -22.45 42.38 -18.26
N GLY A 222 -21.92 43.13 -19.23
CA GLY A 222 -20.69 43.92 -19.06
C GLY A 222 -19.40 43.17 -19.43
N ASN A 223 -19.46 41.86 -19.67
CA ASN A 223 -18.35 41.09 -20.21
C ASN A 223 -18.21 41.36 -21.73
N SER A 224 -17.39 42.34 -22.10
CA SER A 224 -17.13 42.69 -23.51
C SER A 224 -16.09 41.81 -24.20
N TRP A 225 -15.59 40.75 -23.53
CA TRP A 225 -14.47 39.94 -24.05
C TRP A 225 -14.86 39.14 -25.29
N HIS A 226 -16.13 38.75 -25.42
CA HIS A 226 -16.65 38.08 -26.61
C HIS A 226 -16.73 38.99 -27.85
N LEU A 227 -16.58 40.31 -27.66
CA LEU A 227 -16.55 41.31 -28.74
C LEU A 227 -15.13 41.64 -29.19
N GLU A 228 -14.11 41.21 -28.46
CA GLU A 228 -12.71 41.49 -28.77
C GLU A 228 -12.18 40.45 -29.76
N GLN A 229 -11.55 40.92 -30.85
CA GLN A 229 -11.07 40.03 -31.92
C GLN A 229 -9.87 39.19 -31.47
N ASP A 230 -9.03 39.74 -30.60
CA ASP A 230 -7.94 39.04 -29.95
C ASP A 230 -7.89 39.39 -28.45
N PRO A 231 -8.62 38.65 -27.61
CA PRO A 231 -8.69 38.92 -26.18
C PRO A 231 -7.36 38.69 -25.46
N ILE A 232 -6.48 37.84 -26.00
CA ILE A 232 -5.19 37.51 -25.39
C ILE A 232 -4.20 38.66 -25.60
N ASP A 233 -4.11 39.17 -26.83
CA ASP A 233 -3.28 40.34 -27.14
C ASP A 233 -3.75 41.58 -26.37
N ALA A 234 -5.07 41.79 -26.26
CA ALA A 234 -5.64 42.86 -25.44
C ALA A 234 -5.23 42.75 -23.95
N LEU A 235 -5.25 41.54 -23.37
CA LEU A 235 -4.81 41.30 -21.98
C LEU A 235 -3.31 41.53 -21.80
N LEU A 236 -2.49 41.13 -22.78
CA LEU A 236 -1.04 41.34 -22.75
C LEU A 236 -0.68 42.83 -22.79
N ARG A 237 -1.35 43.63 -23.62
CA ARG A 237 -1.18 45.09 -23.67
C ARG A 237 -1.58 45.76 -22.36
N MET A 238 -2.70 45.35 -21.76
CA MET A 238 -3.12 45.85 -20.45
C MET A 238 -2.10 45.53 -19.36
N ARG A 239 -1.51 44.32 -19.35
CA ARG A 239 -0.45 43.93 -18.41
C ARG A 239 0.87 44.70 -18.64
N ALA A 240 1.15 45.10 -19.88
CA ALA A 240 2.30 45.92 -20.24
C ALA A 240 2.10 47.42 -19.96
N GLY A 241 0.91 47.84 -19.50
CA GLY A 241 0.59 49.23 -19.21
C GLY A 241 0.29 50.08 -20.45
N GLU A 242 0.07 49.44 -21.61
CA GLU A 242 -0.33 50.14 -22.83
C GLU A 242 -1.83 50.46 -22.79
N PRO A 243 -2.24 51.68 -23.15
CA PRO A 243 -3.65 52.05 -23.15
C PRO A 243 -4.42 51.19 -24.17
N PRO A 244 -5.66 50.76 -23.86
CA PRO A 244 -6.46 49.98 -24.79
C PRO A 244 -6.68 50.77 -26.08
N ALA A 245 -6.55 50.09 -27.22
CA ALA A 245 -6.71 50.71 -28.52
C ALA A 245 -8.05 51.45 -28.61
N ALA A 246 -8.01 52.73 -29.00
CA ALA A 246 -9.21 53.57 -29.07
C ALA A 246 -10.23 52.93 -30.02
N ARG A 247 -11.42 52.60 -29.48
CA ARG A 247 -12.57 52.12 -30.25
C ARG A 247 -12.91 53.18 -31.31
N LYS A 248 -12.76 52.84 -32.60
CA LYS A 248 -13.38 53.64 -33.66
C LYS A 248 -14.89 53.53 -33.48
N ARG A 249 -15.53 54.64 -33.07
CA ARG A 249 -16.98 54.79 -33.17
C ARG A 249 -17.33 54.84 -34.65
N SER A 250 -17.92 53.77 -35.17
CA SER A 250 -18.66 53.80 -36.43
C SER A 250 -19.96 54.58 -36.22
N GLN A 251 -20.19 55.57 -37.08
CA GLN A 251 -21.48 56.25 -37.28
C GLN A 251 -22.52 55.29 -37.85
#